data_AF-A0A1S1UDV5-F1
#
_entry.id   AF-A0A1S1UDV5-F1
#
_cell.length_a   1.000
_cell.length_b   1.000
_cell.length_c   1.000
_cell.angle_alpha   90.00
_cell.angle_beta   90.00
_cell.angle_gamma   90.00
#
_symmetry.space_group_name_H-M   'P 1'
#
loop_
_entity.id
_entity.type
_entity.pdbx_description
1 polymer ?
#
loop_
_entity_poly.entity_id
_entity_poly.type
_entity_poly.pdbx_seq_one_letter_code
_entity_poly.pdbx_strand_id
1 'polypeptide(L)'
;MSLLLTVPPNLVQSIRAFRVTELQDEAIRLGQHFLYAHCNAGQTKQQVIGIIAEAFLFPKNLAKNFDALRLCLTDTMHKAGTQTGFLVVLEQLPNTQKFDKEAREILLDVFRDAADYWAEKKVPFRVFYSFE
;
A
#
# COMPACT_ATOMS: atom_id res chain seq x y z
N MET A 1 22.48 10.00 2.61
CA MET A 1 21.48 10.38 3.64
C MET A 1 20.29 9.44 3.50
N SER A 2 19.66 8.99 4.59
CA SER A 2 18.46 8.14 4.50
C SER A 2 17.34 8.93 3.83
N LEU A 3 16.74 8.40 2.77
CA LEU A 3 15.62 9.04 2.08
C LEU A 3 14.42 9.25 3.01
N LEU A 4 14.24 8.33 3.96
CA LEU A 4 13.10 8.29 4.88
C LEU A 4 13.41 8.87 6.28
N LEU A 5 14.51 9.60 6.45
CA LEU A 5 14.94 10.11 7.78
C LEU A 5 13.88 10.99 8.44
N THR A 6 13.17 11.80 7.65
CA THR A 6 12.10 12.70 8.11
C THR A 6 10.71 12.09 7.96
N VAL A 7 10.63 10.86 7.49
CA VAL A 7 9.39 10.19 7.10
C VAL A 7 9.00 9.19 8.20
N PRO A 8 7.87 9.40 8.91
CA PRO A 8 7.43 8.51 9.98
C PRO A 8 7.44 7.02 9.57
N PRO A 9 7.69 6.09 10.50
CA PRO A 9 7.74 4.66 10.19
C PRO A 9 6.41 4.07 9.76
N ASN A 10 5.29 4.68 10.17
CA ASN A 10 3.94 4.24 9.85
C ASN A 10 3.16 5.46 9.35
N LEU A 11 2.84 5.50 8.05
CA LEU A 11 2.11 6.61 7.44
C LEU A 11 1.51 6.25 6.08
N VAL A 12 0.56 7.07 5.65
CA VAL A 12 0.01 7.08 4.29
C VAL A 12 0.05 8.50 3.75
N GLN A 13 0.83 8.75 2.69
CA GLN A 13 0.97 10.09 2.09
C GLN A 13 1.10 10.06 0.57
N SER A 14 0.89 11.22 -0.06
CA SER A 14 1.12 11.37 -1.48
C SER A 14 2.61 11.26 -1.84
N ILE A 15 2.96 10.59 -2.96
CA ILE A 15 4.34 10.31 -3.37
C ILE A 15 5.17 11.56 -3.68
N ARG A 16 4.55 12.64 -4.19
CA ARG A 16 5.11 13.98 -4.47
C ARG A 16 6.63 14.03 -4.75
N ALA A 17 7.45 14.14 -3.70
CA ALA A 17 8.89 14.40 -3.78
C ALA A 17 9.75 13.14 -3.92
N PHE A 18 9.15 11.94 -3.82
CA PHE A 18 9.85 10.67 -3.87
C PHE A 18 9.70 10.03 -5.25
N ARG A 19 10.78 9.48 -5.80
CA ARG A 19 10.70 8.64 -7.00
C ARG A 19 10.51 7.18 -6.61
N VAL A 20 9.74 6.43 -7.38
CA VAL A 20 9.50 5.00 -7.14
C VAL A 20 10.80 4.21 -7.04
N THR A 21 11.78 4.51 -7.90
CA THR A 21 13.10 3.87 -7.90
C THR A 21 13.88 4.14 -6.61
N GLU A 22 13.85 5.38 -6.11
CA GLU A 22 14.53 5.76 -4.86
C GLU A 22 13.89 5.06 -3.65
N LEU A 23 12.56 4.91 -3.66
CA LEU A 23 11.83 4.17 -2.64
C LEU A 23 12.15 2.67 -2.68
N GLN A 24 12.30 2.09 -3.87
CA GLN A 24 12.71 0.70 -4.05
C GLN A 24 14.12 0.46 -3.52
N ASP A 25 15.09 1.30 -3.88
CA ASP A 25 16.47 1.22 -3.40
C ASP A 25 16.54 1.35 -1.87
N GLU A 26 15.74 2.24 -1.29
CA GLU A 26 15.65 2.42 0.16
C GLU A 26 15.03 1.21 0.86
N ALA A 27 13.99 0.60 0.28
CA ALA A 27 13.39 -0.63 0.81
C ALA A 27 14.43 -1.77 0.84
N ILE A 28 15.21 -1.93 -0.23
CA ILE A 28 16.31 -2.90 -0.30
C ILE A 28 17.34 -2.60 0.79
N ARG A 29 17.77 -1.34 0.94
CA ARG A 29 18.75 -0.93 1.95
C ARG A 29 18.29 -1.20 3.38
N LEU A 30 17.00 -1.04 3.66
CA LEU A 30 16.39 -1.29 4.96
C LEU A 30 16.01 -2.77 5.17
N GLY A 31 16.14 -3.62 4.15
CA GLY A 31 15.69 -5.01 4.18
C GLY A 31 14.17 -5.13 4.31
N GLN A 32 13.42 -4.12 3.87
CA GLN A 32 11.96 -4.05 3.93
C GLN A 32 11.32 -4.57 2.65
N HIS A 33 10.08 -5.04 2.74
CA HIS A 33 9.30 -5.46 1.58
C HIS A 33 8.89 -4.25 0.76
N PHE A 34 9.19 -4.28 -0.54
CA PHE A 34 8.71 -3.28 -1.48
C PHE A 34 7.47 -3.81 -2.22
N LEU A 35 6.33 -3.15 -2.02
CA LEU A 35 5.06 -3.52 -2.63
C LEU A 35 4.65 -2.40 -3.59
N TYR A 36 4.57 -2.68 -4.88
CA TYR A 36 4.28 -1.68 -5.90
C TYR A 36 3.07 -2.10 -6.72
N ALA A 37 2.08 -1.23 -6.86
CA ALA A 37 0.91 -1.43 -7.69
C ALA A 37 0.67 -0.21 -8.59
N HIS A 38 0.49 -0.46 -9.89
CA HIS A 38 0.14 0.57 -10.87
C HIS A 38 -1.35 0.45 -11.23
N CYS A 39 -2.17 1.38 -10.75
CA CYS A 39 -3.62 1.24 -10.71
C CYS A 39 -4.36 1.85 -11.91
N ASN A 40 -3.65 2.38 -12.91
CA ASN A 40 -4.24 3.12 -14.03
C ASN A 40 -5.25 2.30 -14.87
N ALA A 41 -5.07 0.98 -14.94
CA ALA A 41 -5.94 0.09 -15.71
C ALA A 41 -7.28 -0.19 -14.98
N GLY A 42 -7.38 0.15 -13.70
CA GLY A 42 -8.58 -0.05 -12.90
C GLY A 42 -9.64 1.01 -13.20
N GLN A 43 -10.84 0.59 -13.59
CA GLN A 43 -11.96 1.53 -13.78
C GLN A 43 -13.02 1.42 -12.69
N THR A 44 -12.99 0.38 -11.86
CA THR A 44 -13.96 0.12 -10.80
C THR A 44 -13.25 -0.26 -9.50
N LYS A 45 -13.94 -0.11 -8.36
CA LYS A 45 -13.45 -0.56 -7.03
C LYS A 45 -12.86 -1.98 -7.07
N GLN A 46 -13.58 -2.92 -7.67
CA GLN A 46 -13.15 -4.32 -7.75
C GLN A 46 -11.88 -4.50 -8.58
N GLN A 47 -11.76 -3.79 -9.71
CA GLN A 47 -10.58 -3.87 -10.56
C GLN A 47 -9.36 -3.27 -9.86
N VAL A 48 -9.49 -2.11 -9.20
CA VAL A 48 -8.40 -1.48 -8.44
C VAL A 48 -7.91 -2.41 -7.33
N ILE A 49 -8.83 -2.98 -6.54
CA ILE A 49 -8.48 -3.96 -5.50
C ILE A 49 -7.80 -5.19 -6.11
N GLY A 50 -8.30 -5.69 -7.25
CA GLY A 50 -7.72 -6.83 -7.95
C GLY A 50 -6.29 -6.58 -8.43
N ILE A 51 -6.03 -5.39 -8.98
CA ILE A 51 -4.68 -4.96 -9.40
C ILE A 51 -3.73 -4.92 -8.21
N ILE A 52 -4.14 -4.31 -7.10
CA ILE A 52 -3.33 -4.24 -5.87
C ILE A 52 -3.04 -5.65 -5.34
N ALA A 53 -4.05 -6.51 -5.29
CA ALA A 53 -3.92 -7.86 -4.80
C ALA A 53 -2.97 -8.71 -5.67
N GLU A 54 -3.09 -8.61 -6.98
CA GLU A 54 -2.20 -9.29 -7.93
C GLU A 54 -0.76 -8.79 -7.78
N ALA A 55 -0.57 -7.47 -7.71
CA ALA A 55 0.73 -6.86 -7.56
C ALA A 55 1.42 -7.23 -6.23
N PHE A 56 0.65 -7.42 -5.17
CA PHE A 56 1.16 -7.80 -3.84
C PHE A 56 1.22 -9.33 -3.65
N LEU A 57 0.92 -10.10 -4.70
CA LEU A 57 0.90 -11.56 -4.70
C LEU A 57 -0.06 -12.15 -3.67
N PHE A 58 -1.16 -11.45 -3.37
CA PHE A 58 -2.22 -11.98 -2.53
C PHE A 58 -3.04 -13.01 -3.30
N PRO A 59 -3.52 -14.08 -2.63
CA PRO A 59 -4.43 -15.03 -3.23
C PRO A 59 -5.68 -14.32 -3.78
N LYS A 60 -6.04 -14.59 -5.05
CA LYS A 60 -7.17 -13.94 -5.75
C LYS A 60 -8.51 -14.01 -5.01
N ASN A 61 -8.68 -14.98 -4.11
CA ASN A 61 -9.88 -15.15 -3.31
C ASN A 61 -9.95 -14.25 -2.07
N LEU A 62 -8.84 -13.62 -1.67
CA LEU A 62 -8.72 -12.88 -0.40
C LEU A 62 -8.86 -11.36 -0.55
N ALA A 63 -8.93 -10.81 -1.75
CA ALA A 63 -9.08 -9.36 -1.98
C ALA A 63 -10.34 -9.05 -2.81
N LYS A 64 -11.51 -9.42 -2.27
CA LYS A 64 -12.81 -9.24 -2.97
C LYS A 64 -13.47 -7.89 -2.68
N ASN A 65 -13.09 -7.24 -1.58
CA ASN A 65 -13.58 -5.95 -1.12
C ASN A 65 -12.51 -5.27 -0.24
N PHE A 66 -12.78 -4.04 0.21
CA PHE A 66 -11.87 -3.26 1.04
C PHE A 66 -11.56 -3.92 2.39
N ASP A 67 -12.54 -4.57 3.04
CA ASP A 67 -12.33 -5.30 4.29
C ASP A 67 -11.37 -6.49 4.12
N ALA A 68 -11.53 -7.23 3.04
CA ALA A 68 -10.69 -8.38 2.73
C ALA A 68 -9.27 -7.93 2.38
N LEU A 69 -9.13 -6.80 1.68
CA LEU A 69 -7.83 -6.15 1.46
C LEU A 69 -7.18 -5.73 2.78
N ARG A 70 -7.93 -5.12 3.72
CA ARG A 70 -7.45 -4.78 5.07
C ARG A 70 -6.94 -6.02 5.80
N LEU A 71 -7.68 -7.13 5.74
CA LEU A 71 -7.28 -8.39 6.37
C LEU A 71 -6.01 -8.99 5.74
N CYS A 72 -5.83 -8.83 4.42
CA CYS A 72 -4.60 -9.23 3.74
C CYS A 72 -3.41 -8.41 4.22
N LEU A 73 -3.55 -7.08 4.22
CA LEU A 73 -2.52 -6.12 4.62
C LEU A 73 -2.08 -6.22 6.09
N THR A 74 -2.91 -6.85 6.92
CA THR A 74 -2.69 -6.98 8.36
C THR A 74 -2.45 -8.45 8.74
N ASP A 75 -3.52 -9.19 9.05
CA ASP A 75 -3.48 -10.53 9.63
C ASP A 75 -2.81 -11.56 8.71
N THR A 76 -3.06 -11.50 7.40
CA THR A 76 -2.46 -12.47 6.45
C THR A 76 -0.94 -12.29 6.37
N MET A 77 -0.48 -11.05 6.20
CA MET A 77 0.94 -10.72 6.17
C MET A 77 1.61 -10.99 7.54
N HIS A 78 0.93 -10.73 8.64
CA HIS A 78 1.42 -11.06 9.98
C HIS A 78 1.58 -12.58 10.19
N LYS A 79 0.62 -13.37 9.70
CA LYS A 79 0.70 -14.85 9.77
C LYS A 79 1.75 -15.45 8.84
N ALA A 80 2.21 -14.71 7.83
CA ALA A 80 3.26 -15.18 6.91
C ALA A 80 4.66 -15.23 7.55
N GLY A 81 4.84 -14.69 8.76
CA GLY A 81 6.09 -14.74 9.52
C GLY A 81 6.53 -13.38 10.03
N THR A 82 7.78 -13.30 10.49
CA THR A 82 8.38 -12.04 10.96
C THR A 82 8.55 -11.07 9.80
N GLN A 83 8.01 -9.87 9.97
CA GLN A 83 8.04 -8.81 8.96
C GLN A 83 9.05 -7.74 9.36
N THR A 84 9.97 -7.41 8.46
CA THR A 84 11.02 -6.39 8.68
C THR A 84 10.51 -4.96 8.44
N GLY A 85 9.40 -4.83 7.73
CA GLY A 85 8.75 -3.58 7.39
C GLY A 85 8.28 -3.57 5.95
N PHE A 86 7.49 -2.56 5.61
CA PHE A 86 6.83 -2.44 4.32
C PHE A 86 6.97 -1.03 3.78
N LEU A 87 7.30 -0.96 2.50
CA LEU A 87 7.27 0.23 1.70
C LEU A 87 6.34 -0.03 0.52
N VAL A 88 5.16 0.56 0.59
CA VAL A 88 4.08 0.39 -0.37
C VAL A 88 3.98 1.61 -1.27
N VAL A 89 3.83 1.38 -2.57
CA VAL A 89 3.64 2.40 -3.58
C VAL A 89 2.41 2.07 -4.41
N LEU A 90 1.43 2.97 -4.40
CA LEU A 90 0.21 2.92 -5.21
C LEU A 90 0.29 4.02 -6.27
N GLU A 91 0.64 3.68 -7.48
CA GLU A 91 0.83 4.64 -8.55
C GLU A 91 -0.41 4.76 -9.44
N GLN A 92 -0.72 5.99 -9.87
CA GLN A 92 -1.83 6.31 -10.77
C GLN A 92 -3.17 5.76 -10.27
N LEU A 93 -3.54 6.09 -9.03
CA LEU A 93 -4.89 5.77 -8.55
C LEU A 93 -5.92 6.48 -9.44
N PRO A 94 -6.85 5.72 -10.06
CA PRO A 94 -7.74 6.25 -11.07
C PRO A 94 -8.76 7.21 -10.47
N ASN A 95 -9.35 8.06 -11.30
CA ASN A 95 -10.43 8.96 -10.90
C ASN A 95 -11.63 8.81 -11.85
N THR A 96 -12.24 7.63 -11.85
CA THR A 96 -13.39 7.32 -12.70
C THR A 96 -14.70 7.46 -11.91
N GLN A 97 -15.84 7.52 -12.60
CA GLN A 97 -17.15 7.55 -11.94
C GLN A 97 -17.42 6.31 -11.05
N LYS A 98 -16.82 5.15 -11.38
CA LYS A 98 -16.97 3.90 -10.62
C LYS A 98 -15.84 3.67 -9.60
N PHE A 99 -14.91 4.63 -9.51
CA PHE A 99 -13.87 4.72 -8.51
C PHE A 99 -13.62 6.20 -8.20
N ASP A 100 -14.62 6.79 -7.56
CA ASP A 100 -14.70 8.21 -7.27
C ASP A 100 -13.82 8.62 -6.08
N LYS A 101 -13.92 9.87 -5.66
CA LYS A 101 -13.18 10.41 -4.51
C LYS A 101 -13.47 9.62 -3.22
N GLU A 102 -14.72 9.24 -2.99
CA GLU A 102 -15.10 8.46 -1.81
C GLU A 102 -14.45 7.07 -1.83
N ALA A 103 -14.49 6.38 -2.98
CA ALA A 103 -13.80 5.11 -3.17
C ALA A 103 -12.29 5.19 -2.87
N ARG A 104 -11.65 6.30 -3.31
CA ARG A 104 -10.23 6.56 -3.07
C ARG A 104 -9.94 6.77 -1.59
N GLU A 105 -10.73 7.59 -0.90
CA GLU A 105 -10.53 7.79 0.54
C GLU A 105 -10.74 6.49 1.32
N ILE A 106 -11.77 5.69 1.01
CA ILE A 106 -11.97 4.37 1.64
C ILE A 106 -10.77 3.45 1.40
N LEU A 107 -10.22 3.43 0.18
CA LEU A 107 -9.01 2.67 -0.10
C LEU A 107 -7.83 3.16 0.76
N LEU A 108 -7.61 4.47 0.84
CA LEU A 108 -6.54 5.04 1.64
C LEU A 108 -6.74 4.78 3.14
N ASP A 109 -7.98 4.81 3.63
CA ASP A 109 -8.32 4.47 5.01
C ASP A 109 -7.95 3.02 5.34
N VAL A 110 -8.19 2.07 4.43
CA VAL A 110 -7.73 0.67 4.61
C VAL A 110 -6.21 0.60 4.82
N PHE A 111 -5.43 1.41 4.09
CA PHE A 111 -3.99 1.47 4.27
C PHE A 111 -3.57 2.20 5.55
N ARG A 112 -4.35 3.20 6.00
CA ARG A 112 -4.12 3.89 7.29
C ARG A 112 -4.37 2.95 8.45
N ASP A 113 -5.48 2.22 8.45
CA ASP A 113 -5.78 1.18 9.44
C ASP A 113 -4.68 0.11 9.50
N ALA A 114 -4.16 -0.30 8.33
CA ALA A 114 -3.05 -1.23 8.28
C ALA A 114 -1.76 -0.62 8.85
N ALA A 115 -1.48 0.66 8.57
CA ALA A 115 -0.33 1.36 9.12
C ALA A 115 -0.37 1.42 10.65
N ASP A 116 -1.54 1.69 11.24
CA ASP A 116 -1.77 1.70 12.68
C ASP A 116 -1.59 0.31 13.30
N TYR A 117 -2.16 -0.72 12.67
CA TYR A 117 -1.96 -2.12 13.08
C TYR A 117 -0.48 -2.52 13.16
N TRP A 118 0.32 -2.12 12.15
CA TRP A 118 1.75 -2.40 12.14
C TRP A 118 2.53 -1.53 13.13
N ALA A 119 2.07 -0.32 13.42
CA ALA A 119 2.68 0.56 14.42
C ALA A 119 2.60 -0.06 15.82
N GLU A 120 1.45 -0.64 16.19
CA GLU A 120 1.28 -1.37 17.45
C GLU A 120 2.27 -2.55 17.58
N LYS A 121 2.59 -3.19 16.44
CA LYS A 121 3.55 -4.29 16.34
C LYS A 121 5.00 -3.84 16.20
N LYS A 122 5.26 -2.52 16.18
CA LYS A 122 6.58 -1.92 15.97
C LYS A 122 7.22 -2.33 14.64
N VAL A 123 6.40 -2.54 13.62
CA VAL A 123 6.83 -2.84 12.25
C VAL A 123 6.60 -1.58 11.39
N PRO A 124 7.62 -1.06 10.70
CA PRO A 124 7.43 0.07 9.80
C PRO A 124 6.50 -0.30 8.64
N PHE A 125 5.50 0.54 8.35
CA PHE A 125 4.57 0.38 7.24
C PHE A 125 4.30 1.74 6.60
N ARG A 126 5.01 2.04 5.52
CA ARG A 126 4.90 3.32 4.80
C ARG A 126 4.19 3.12 3.48
N VAL A 127 3.17 3.94 3.23
CA VAL A 127 2.42 3.92 1.98
C VAL A 127 2.54 5.26 1.28
N PHE A 128 2.94 5.20 0.02
CA PHE A 128 3.00 6.33 -0.88
C PHE A 128 1.98 6.14 -2.00
N TYR A 129 1.20 7.17 -2.30
CA TYR A 129 0.21 7.10 -3.37
C TYR A 129 0.31 8.27 -4.35
N SER A 130 -0.06 8.06 -5.61
CA SER A 130 -0.32 9.14 -6.58
C SER A 130 -1.71 8.97 -7.18
N PHE A 131 -2.27 10.07 -7.66
CA PHE A 131 -3.47 10.07 -8.46
C PHE A 131 -3.11 10.23 -9.94
N GLU A 132 -3.98 9.75 -10.82
CA GLU A 132 -3.98 10.11 -12.25
C GLU A 132 -4.18 11.63 -12.44
#